data_AF-A0A453FFQ2-F1
#
_entry.id   AF-A0A453FFQ2-F1
#
_cell.length_a   1.000
_cell.length_b   1.000
_cell.length_c   1.000
_cell.angle_alpha   90.00
_cell.angle_beta   90.00
_cell.angle_gamma   90.00
#
_symmetry.space_group_name_H-M   'P 1'
#
loop_
_entity.id
_entity.type
_entity.pdbx_description
1 polymer ?
#
loop_
_entity_poly.entity_id
_entity_poly.type
_entity_poly.pdbx_seq_one_letter_code
_entity_poly.pdbx_strand_id
1 'polypeptide(L)'
;MHLCFSTELTTCMCILTRSLTSESSMTRSPSRRLRSWLSTLHGDGDKRAQRDQRKGWMVTIHDLSGSPVAAASMVTPFVPSPGSGRVSRANPGAWLILQPTGAGASSWKPWARLEAWRERGPVDALGYRLELVFDSGPVECAVPIAQSSISAKRGGQFVIDPATFPEASAGAAWPFAGGFVMGSTVEGEGKASRPTVQVGVQHVACMGDVAVFIALSAAVDLCMDACKLFSHKLRKELCQDQDD
;
A
#
# COMPACT_ATOMS: atom_id res chain seq x y z
N MET A 1 -22.48 8.53 -16.95
CA MET A 1 -21.63 9.73 -16.92
C MET A 1 -20.31 9.35 -16.24
N HIS A 2 -19.26 9.13 -17.02
CA HIS A 2 -17.91 8.95 -16.48
C HIS A 2 -17.36 10.33 -16.14
N LEU A 3 -17.38 10.71 -14.86
CA LEU A 3 -16.59 11.83 -14.39
C LEU A 3 -15.13 11.38 -14.40
N CYS A 4 -14.43 11.71 -15.48
CA CYS A 4 -12.99 11.56 -15.57
C CYS A 4 -12.38 12.66 -14.69
N PHE A 5 -12.11 12.36 -13.42
CA PHE A 5 -11.25 13.20 -12.59
C PHE A 5 -9.82 13.05 -13.10
N SER A 6 -9.50 13.78 -14.18
CA SER A 6 -8.12 14.16 -14.48
C SER A 6 -7.79 15.37 -13.61
N THR A 7 -7.76 15.17 -12.30
CA THR A 7 -7.19 16.16 -11.39
C THR A 7 -5.74 15.77 -11.23
N GLU A 8 -4.84 16.52 -11.86
CA GLU A 8 -3.56 16.80 -11.25
C GLU A 8 -3.81 17.11 -9.77
N LEU A 9 -3.07 16.48 -8.86
CA LEU A 9 -3.22 16.56 -7.41
C LEU A 9 -3.40 18.01 -6.89
N THR A 10 -4.62 18.54 -6.91
CA THR A 10 -4.90 19.91 -6.45
C THR A 10 -5.77 19.91 -5.20
N THR A 11 -6.20 18.74 -4.71
CA THR A 11 -7.13 18.65 -3.58
C THR A 11 -6.51 18.05 -2.32
N CYS A 12 -5.38 17.36 -2.43
CA CYS A 12 -4.68 16.77 -1.29
C CYS A 12 -3.15 16.83 -1.48
N MET A 13 -2.42 16.95 -0.37
CA MET A 13 -0.97 16.91 -0.33
C MET A 13 -0.50 15.54 0.15
N CYS A 14 0.30 14.86 -0.67
CA CYS A 14 0.95 13.59 -0.31
C CYS A 14 2.31 13.86 0.32
N ILE A 15 2.52 13.44 1.56
CA ILE A 15 3.82 13.51 2.23
C ILE A 15 4.32 12.09 2.45
N LEU A 16 5.45 11.75 1.82
CA LEU A 16 6.19 10.53 2.11
C LEU A 16 7.17 10.78 3.26
N THR A 17 7.09 9.95 4.30
CA THR A 17 8.00 9.94 5.44
C THR A 17 8.64 8.56 5.60
N ARG A 18 9.88 8.55 6.09
CA ARG A 18 10.51 7.35 6.63
C ARG A 18 10.33 7.35 8.14
N SER A 19 9.41 6.53 8.64
CA SER A 19 9.28 6.26 10.06
C SER A 19 10.35 5.28 10.49
N LEU A 20 11.28 5.74 11.34
CA LEU A 20 11.93 4.87 12.31
C LEU A 20 10.86 4.62 13.37
N THR A 21 10.10 3.53 13.26
CA THR A 21 9.07 3.21 14.24
C THR A 21 9.72 3.10 15.62
N SER A 22 9.57 4.16 16.42
CA SER A 22 9.77 4.10 17.87
C SER A 22 8.41 3.71 18.46
N GLU A 23 8.38 2.58 19.14
CA GLU A 23 7.21 1.79 19.55
C GLU A 23 6.19 2.52 20.43
N SER A 24 6.47 3.75 20.89
CA SER A 24 5.73 4.36 22.00
C SER A 24 4.38 5.00 21.64
N SER A 25 4.11 5.33 20.37
CA SER A 25 2.88 6.08 20.00
C SER A 25 1.72 5.22 19.45
N MET A 26 1.92 3.93 19.20
CA MET A 26 0.88 3.03 18.64
C MET A 26 0.27 2.04 19.67
N THR A 27 0.46 2.29 20.96
CA THR A 27 0.14 1.34 22.04
C THR A 27 -1.34 1.19 22.40
N ARG A 28 -2.28 1.71 21.60
CA ARG A 28 -3.73 1.44 21.76
C ARG A 28 -4.36 0.77 20.53
N SER A 29 -3.76 -0.33 20.07
CA SER A 29 -4.45 -1.32 19.23
C SER A 29 -5.01 -2.45 20.12
N PRO A 30 -6.27 -2.89 19.99
CA PRO A 30 -6.84 -3.95 20.84
C PRO A 30 -6.33 -5.35 20.45
N SER A 31 -5.77 -5.54 19.25
CA SER A 31 -5.49 -6.87 18.69
C SER A 31 -4.19 -7.51 19.18
N ARG A 32 -4.28 -8.69 19.81
CA ARG A 32 -3.11 -9.48 20.27
C ARG A 32 -2.25 -10.07 19.14
N ARG A 33 -2.82 -10.29 17.94
CA ARG A 33 -2.11 -10.82 16.77
C ARG A 33 -1.25 -9.78 16.04
N LEU A 34 -1.74 -8.54 15.92
CA LEU A 34 -0.92 -7.41 15.43
C LEU A 34 0.29 -7.16 16.36
N ARG A 35 0.11 -7.26 17.68
CA ARG A 35 1.22 -7.23 18.66
C ARG A 35 2.21 -8.38 18.45
N SER A 36 1.73 -9.61 18.26
CA SER A 36 2.58 -10.78 18.02
C SER A 36 3.40 -10.67 16.74
N TRP A 37 2.82 -10.11 15.67
CA TRP A 37 3.52 -9.87 14.40
C TRP A 37 4.58 -8.77 14.52
N LEU A 38 4.25 -7.69 15.23
CA LEU A 38 5.21 -6.61 15.52
C LEU A 38 6.39 -7.11 16.37
N SER A 39 6.16 -8.05 17.30
CA SER A 39 7.21 -8.59 18.18
C SER A 39 8.20 -9.56 17.50
N THR A 40 7.86 -10.16 16.36
CA THR A 40 8.73 -11.12 15.66
C THR A 40 9.87 -10.49 14.82
N LEU A 41 10.02 -9.17 14.84
CA LEU A 41 11.05 -8.44 14.07
C LEU A 41 12.41 -8.31 14.79
N HIS A 42 12.57 -8.85 16.01
CA HIS A 42 13.84 -8.85 16.72
C HIS A 42 14.70 -10.07 16.34
N GLY A 43 15.36 -9.97 15.20
CA GLY A 43 16.56 -10.74 14.89
C GLY A 43 17.76 -9.81 14.91
N ASP A 44 18.63 -9.95 15.91
CA ASP A 44 19.95 -9.31 15.94
C ASP A 44 20.76 -9.83 14.73
N GLY A 45 20.84 -9.00 13.68
CA GLY A 45 21.29 -9.44 12.37
C GLY A 45 21.87 -8.29 11.55
N ASP A 46 23.18 -8.12 11.70
CA ASP A 46 24.19 -7.58 10.79
C ASP A 46 23.85 -6.33 9.94
N LYS A 47 24.68 -5.29 10.03
CA LYS A 47 24.49 -3.98 9.36
C LYS A 47 24.34 -4.05 7.83
N ARG A 48 24.74 -5.16 7.20
CA ARG A 48 24.46 -5.47 5.77
C ARG A 48 23.00 -5.85 5.51
N ALA A 49 22.39 -6.67 6.37
CA ALA A 49 20.98 -7.08 6.23
C ALA A 49 20.03 -5.89 6.39
N GLN A 50 20.39 -4.89 7.20
CA GLN A 50 19.64 -3.65 7.32
C GLN A 50 19.68 -2.78 6.04
N ARG A 51 20.75 -2.90 5.25
CA ARG A 51 20.93 -2.19 3.97
C ARG A 51 20.12 -2.83 2.84
N ASP A 52 19.86 -4.14 2.96
CA ASP A 52 19.12 -4.96 2.00
C ASP A 52 17.62 -5.07 2.34
N GLN A 53 17.08 -4.22 3.23
CA GLN A 53 15.66 -4.17 3.56
C GLN A 53 15.09 -2.78 3.26
N ARG A 54 13.98 -2.72 2.54
CA ARG A 54 13.20 -1.49 2.37
C ARG A 54 12.11 -1.51 3.44
N LYS A 55 12.27 -0.71 4.50
CA LYS A 55 11.43 -0.67 5.71
C LYS A 55 10.98 0.74 6.07
N GLY A 56 9.88 0.83 6.82
CA GLY A 56 9.49 2.03 7.55
C GLY A 56 8.95 3.18 6.69
N TRP A 57 8.42 2.92 5.50
CA TRP A 57 7.81 3.99 4.70
C TRP A 57 6.37 4.23 5.15
N MET A 58 6.01 5.50 5.26
CA MET A 58 4.64 5.92 5.50
C MET A 58 4.32 7.11 4.60
N VAL A 59 3.24 6.99 3.83
CA VAL A 59 2.66 8.09 3.08
C VAL A 59 1.44 8.59 3.86
N THR A 60 1.39 9.89 4.13
CA THR A 60 0.20 10.51 4.72
C THR A 60 -0.41 11.49 3.72
N ILE A 61 -1.71 11.34 3.50
CA ILE A 61 -2.51 12.20 2.65
C ILE A 61 -3.11 13.27 3.54
N HIS A 62 -2.84 14.53 3.23
CA HIS A 62 -3.41 15.67 3.92
C HIS A 62 -4.41 16.38 3.01
N ASP A 63 -5.48 16.91 3.58
CA ASP A 63 -6.31 17.87 2.87
C ASP A 63 -5.58 19.22 2.72
N LEU A 64 -6.23 20.19 2.07
CA LEU A 64 -5.65 21.52 1.89
C LEU A 64 -5.52 22.33 3.20
N SER A 65 -6.18 21.90 4.28
CA SER A 65 -6.00 22.49 5.60
C SER A 65 -4.74 21.97 6.31
N GLY A 66 -4.10 20.94 5.76
CA GLY A 66 -3.00 20.23 6.39
C GLY A 66 -3.46 19.15 7.38
N SER A 67 -4.74 18.79 7.40
CA SER A 67 -5.27 17.74 8.25
C SER A 67 -5.05 16.36 7.61
N PRO A 68 -4.55 15.35 8.35
CA PRO A 68 -4.34 14.01 7.81
C PRO A 68 -5.69 13.31 7.58
N VAL A 69 -5.96 12.92 6.33
CA VAL A 69 -7.24 12.33 5.90
C VAL A 69 -7.13 10.88 5.45
N ALA A 70 -5.92 10.38 5.18
CA ALA A 70 -5.62 8.96 4.96
C ALA A 70 -4.13 8.71 5.12
N ALA A 71 -3.72 7.46 5.30
CA ALA A 71 -2.32 7.09 5.24
C ALA A 71 -2.10 5.69 4.66
N ALA A 72 -0.90 5.43 4.17
CA ALA A 72 -0.42 4.10 3.83
C ALA A 72 0.89 3.85 4.57
N SER A 73 0.95 2.83 5.41
CA SER A 73 2.12 2.50 6.22
C SER A 73 2.65 1.12 5.90
N MET A 74 3.95 1.00 5.65
CA MET A 74 4.60 -0.28 5.40
C MET A 74 4.67 -1.10 6.69
N VAL A 75 3.98 -2.24 6.71
CA VAL A 75 3.86 -3.13 7.88
C VAL A 75 4.67 -4.41 7.74
N THR A 76 5.02 -4.80 6.52
CA THR A 76 5.95 -5.91 6.27
C THR A 76 7.06 -5.40 5.35
N PRO A 77 8.33 -5.41 5.80
CA PRO A 77 9.43 -4.91 5.00
C PRO A 77 9.59 -5.74 3.72
N PHE A 78 10.08 -5.09 2.67
CA PHE A 78 10.42 -5.78 1.42
C PHE A 78 11.83 -6.35 1.59
N VAL A 79 11.94 -7.69 1.52
CA VAL A 79 13.19 -8.43 1.75
C VAL A 79 13.46 -9.37 0.56
N PRO A 80 14.68 -9.42 0.02
CA PRO A 80 15.01 -10.34 -1.06
C PRO A 80 14.99 -11.78 -0.58
N SER A 81 14.40 -12.68 -1.37
CA SER A 81 14.53 -14.11 -1.18
C SER A 81 15.95 -14.57 -1.55
N PRO A 82 16.55 -15.49 -0.76
CA PRO A 82 17.91 -15.97 -0.99
C PRO A 82 18.14 -16.43 -2.43
N GLY A 83 19.30 -16.08 -2.99
CA GLY A 83 19.71 -16.47 -4.34
C GLY A 83 19.02 -15.74 -5.51
N SER A 84 17.95 -14.98 -5.26
CA SER A 84 17.20 -14.27 -6.33
C SER A 84 17.34 -12.75 -6.30
N GLY A 85 17.61 -12.17 -5.12
CA GLY A 85 17.63 -10.71 -4.94
C GLY A 85 16.26 -10.06 -5.15
N ARG A 86 15.17 -10.83 -5.08
CA ARG A 86 13.79 -10.43 -5.40
C ARG A 86 12.86 -10.68 -4.23
N VAL A 87 11.86 -9.82 -4.08
CA VAL A 87 10.73 -10.08 -3.16
C VAL A 87 9.86 -11.15 -3.80
N SER A 88 9.75 -12.33 -3.20
CA SER A 88 8.97 -13.45 -3.76
C SER A 88 7.54 -13.46 -3.22
N ARG A 89 6.65 -14.15 -3.91
CA ARG A 89 5.26 -14.35 -3.45
C ARG A 89 5.18 -15.07 -2.10
N ALA A 90 6.18 -15.89 -1.74
CA ALA A 90 6.23 -16.58 -0.45
C ALA A 90 6.62 -15.66 0.72
N ASN A 91 7.22 -14.50 0.42
CA ASN A 91 7.57 -13.49 1.41
C ASN A 91 7.29 -12.08 0.84
N PRO A 92 6.01 -11.72 0.65
CA PRO A 92 5.64 -10.43 0.07
C PRO A 92 5.89 -9.30 1.06
N GLY A 93 6.22 -8.12 0.53
CA GLY A 93 6.14 -6.90 1.32
C GLY A 93 4.68 -6.45 1.44
N ALA A 94 4.35 -5.69 2.48
CA ALA A 94 2.97 -5.31 2.73
C ALA A 94 2.82 -3.89 3.30
N TRP A 95 1.72 -3.26 2.88
CA TRP A 95 1.26 -1.95 3.33
C TRP A 95 -0.11 -2.09 3.98
N LEU A 96 -0.33 -1.28 5.01
CA LEU A 96 -1.62 -1.09 5.65
C LEU A 96 -2.15 0.30 5.24
N ILE A 97 -3.33 0.31 4.64
CA ILE A 97 -4.03 1.53 4.29
C ILE A 97 -4.91 1.91 5.48
N LEU A 98 -4.83 3.17 5.90
CA LEU A 98 -5.36 3.68 7.14
C LEU A 98 -6.34 4.81 6.88
N GLN A 99 -7.45 4.75 7.60
CA GLN A 99 -8.47 5.80 7.68
C GLN A 99 -8.41 6.50 9.04
N PRO A 100 -8.61 7.82 9.11
CA PRO A 100 -8.77 8.51 10.38
C PRO A 100 -10.09 8.09 11.04
N THR A 101 -10.11 7.86 12.35
CA THR A 101 -11.33 7.44 13.07
C THR A 101 -12.12 8.58 13.71
N GLY A 102 -11.70 9.84 13.50
CA GLY A 102 -12.35 11.02 14.08
C GLY A 102 -12.22 11.14 15.61
N ALA A 103 -11.61 10.16 16.28
CA ALA A 103 -11.46 10.08 17.74
C ALA A 103 -10.18 10.77 18.26
N GLY A 104 -9.76 11.85 17.60
CA GLY A 104 -8.55 12.64 17.91
C GLY A 104 -7.47 12.60 16.82
N ALA A 105 -6.51 13.52 16.90
CA ALA A 105 -5.52 13.85 15.86
C ALA A 105 -4.54 12.72 15.46
N SER A 106 -4.55 11.58 16.15
CA SER A 106 -3.62 10.45 15.90
C SER A 106 -4.31 9.09 15.86
N SER A 107 -5.64 9.06 15.75
CA SER A 107 -6.42 7.83 15.77
C SER A 107 -6.62 7.28 14.34
N TRP A 108 -5.96 6.16 14.04
CA TRP A 108 -5.99 5.49 12.74
C TRP A 108 -6.68 4.13 12.85
N LYS A 109 -7.51 3.79 11.86
CA LYS A 109 -8.11 2.46 11.70
C LYS A 109 -7.66 1.83 10.39
N PRO A 110 -7.30 0.54 10.40
CA PRO A 110 -7.01 -0.19 9.16
C PRO A 110 -8.25 -0.27 8.27
N TRP A 111 -8.07 0.03 6.99
CA TRP A 111 -9.06 -0.15 5.94
C TRP A 111 -8.73 -1.39 5.09
N ALA A 112 -7.49 -1.49 4.62
CA ALA A 112 -7.06 -2.58 3.76
C ALA A 112 -5.58 -2.92 3.94
N ARG A 113 -5.21 -4.14 3.59
CA ARG A 113 -3.83 -4.63 3.49
C ARG A 113 -3.50 -4.87 2.02
N LEU A 114 -2.46 -4.18 1.52
CA LEU A 114 -1.90 -4.40 0.19
C LEU A 114 -0.60 -5.19 0.31
N GLU A 115 -0.55 -6.38 -0.28
CA GLU A 115 0.66 -7.14 -0.46
C GLU A 115 1.23 -6.94 -1.86
N ALA A 116 2.55 -6.97 -1.97
CA ALA A 116 3.25 -6.89 -3.24
C ALA A 116 4.51 -7.76 -3.28
N TRP A 117 4.74 -8.38 -4.44
CA TRP A 117 5.92 -9.21 -4.72
C TRP A 117 6.32 -9.08 -6.18
N ARG A 118 7.53 -9.51 -6.51
CA ARG A 118 8.04 -9.55 -7.90
C ARG A 118 7.96 -10.96 -8.45
N GLU A 119 7.22 -11.11 -9.53
CA GLU A 119 7.08 -12.35 -10.28
C GLU A 119 8.17 -12.45 -11.35
N ARG A 120 8.59 -13.69 -11.61
CA ARG A 120 9.50 -13.99 -12.71
C ARG A 120 8.68 -14.37 -13.93
N GLY A 121 8.96 -13.72 -15.06
CA GLY A 121 8.35 -14.04 -16.34
C GLY A 121 9.24 -13.58 -17.50
N PRO A 122 8.79 -13.76 -18.76
CA PRO A 122 9.49 -13.21 -19.94
C PRO A 122 9.68 -11.69 -19.83
N VAL A 123 8.71 -11.02 -19.20
CA VAL A 123 8.83 -9.68 -18.67
C VAL A 123 8.51 -9.76 -17.18
N ASP A 124 9.40 -9.25 -16.33
CA ASP A 124 9.15 -9.16 -14.90
C ASP A 124 7.87 -8.36 -14.63
N ALA A 125 7.10 -8.81 -13.64
CA ALA A 125 5.88 -8.17 -13.20
C ALA A 125 5.84 -8.08 -11.68
N LEU A 126 5.10 -7.12 -11.16
CA LEU A 126 4.76 -7.02 -9.75
C LEU A 126 3.36 -7.59 -9.57
N GLY A 127 3.26 -8.63 -8.74
CA GLY A 127 1.99 -9.14 -8.27
C GLY A 127 1.52 -8.30 -7.08
N TYR A 128 0.23 -8.00 -7.04
CA TYR A 128 -0.43 -7.27 -5.97
C TYR A 128 -1.64 -8.05 -5.48
N ARG A 129 -1.89 -8.05 -4.17
CA ARG A 129 -3.10 -8.57 -3.54
C ARG A 129 -3.61 -7.58 -2.52
N LEU A 130 -4.88 -7.22 -2.61
CA LEU A 130 -5.53 -6.29 -1.70
C LEU A 130 -6.64 -7.00 -0.93
N GLU A 131 -6.58 -6.89 0.40
CA GLU A 131 -7.55 -7.48 1.31
C GLU A 131 -8.18 -6.37 2.17
N LEU A 132 -9.51 -6.34 2.25
CA LEU A 132 -10.21 -5.46 3.20
C LEU A 132 -10.10 -6.01 4.60
N VAL A 133 -9.85 -5.13 5.56
CA VAL A 133 -9.75 -5.47 6.97
C VAL A 133 -11.04 -5.08 7.66
N PHE A 134 -11.77 -6.07 8.20
CA PHE A 134 -12.96 -5.83 9.01
C PHE A 134 -12.66 -6.12 10.48
N ASP A 135 -13.10 -5.19 11.32
CA ASP A 135 -13.13 -5.37 12.77
C ASP A 135 -14.44 -6.08 13.14
N SER A 136 -14.43 -7.41 13.08
CA SER A 136 -15.58 -8.28 13.41
C SER A 136 -15.39 -9.00 14.75
N GLY A 137 -14.89 -8.28 15.77
CA GLY A 137 -14.78 -8.81 17.13
C GLY A 137 -13.54 -9.72 17.31
N PRO A 138 -13.66 -10.95 17.89
CA PRO A 138 -12.50 -11.78 18.24
C PRO A 138 -11.65 -12.26 17.05
N VAL A 139 -12.20 -12.17 15.83
CA VAL A 139 -11.56 -12.63 14.60
C VAL A 139 -11.54 -11.47 13.62
N GLU A 140 -10.33 -11.00 13.27
CA GLU A 140 -10.11 -10.10 12.14
C GLU A 140 -10.43 -10.88 10.87
N CYS A 141 -11.43 -10.42 10.12
CA CYS A 141 -11.77 -10.97 8.82
C CYS A 141 -11.06 -10.14 7.75
N ALA A 142 -10.17 -10.78 7.00
CA ALA A 142 -9.55 -10.21 5.80
C ALA A 142 -10.21 -10.82 4.56
N VAL A 143 -10.77 -10.00 3.68
CA VAL A 143 -11.45 -10.46 2.45
C VAL A 143 -10.68 -9.94 1.24
N PRO A 144 -10.13 -10.81 0.38
CA PRO A 144 -9.48 -10.37 -0.85
C PRO A 144 -10.50 -9.71 -1.78
N ILE A 145 -10.18 -8.50 -2.24
CA ILE A 145 -11.06 -7.71 -3.11
C ILE A 145 -10.43 -7.37 -4.46
N ALA A 146 -9.12 -7.52 -4.60
CA ALA A 146 -8.43 -7.37 -5.86
C ALA A 146 -7.10 -8.14 -5.87
N GLN A 147 -6.78 -8.72 -7.01
CA GLN A 147 -5.44 -9.22 -7.30
C GLN A 147 -5.06 -8.81 -8.72
N SER A 148 -3.84 -8.33 -8.91
CA SER A 148 -3.36 -7.89 -10.23
C SER A 148 -1.89 -8.21 -10.42
N SER A 149 -1.45 -8.18 -11.68
CA SER A 149 -0.03 -8.30 -12.05
C SER A 149 0.30 -7.18 -13.04
N ILE A 150 1.25 -6.32 -12.68
CA ILE A 150 1.61 -5.12 -13.45
C ILE A 150 3.04 -5.27 -13.94
N SER A 151 3.31 -4.93 -15.20
CA SER A 151 4.67 -5.03 -15.75
C SER A 151 5.64 -4.12 -14.98
N ALA A 152 6.72 -4.69 -14.46
CA ALA A 152 7.76 -3.92 -13.78
C ALA A 152 8.42 -2.90 -14.73
N LYS A 153 8.56 -3.25 -16.02
CA LYS A 153 9.20 -2.39 -17.01
C LYS A 153 8.27 -1.31 -17.56
N ARG A 154 7.01 -1.66 -17.85
CA ARG A 154 6.08 -0.74 -18.54
C ARG A 154 5.20 0.04 -17.58
N GLY A 155 5.00 -0.46 -16.36
CA GLY A 155 3.90 -0.02 -15.51
C GLY A 155 2.58 -0.64 -15.99
N GLY A 156 1.48 -0.02 -15.60
CA GLY A 156 0.12 -0.45 -15.94
C GLY A 156 -0.89 0.03 -14.92
N GLN A 157 -2.05 -0.61 -14.88
CA GLN A 157 -3.17 -0.19 -14.05
C GLN A 157 -3.50 -1.24 -12.99
N PHE A 158 -3.57 -0.81 -11.73
CA PHE A 158 -4.17 -1.56 -10.63
C PHE A 158 -5.67 -1.23 -10.59
N VAL A 159 -6.53 -2.22 -10.75
CA VAL A 159 -7.99 -2.02 -10.83
C VAL A 159 -8.69 -2.79 -9.71
N ILE A 160 -9.65 -2.14 -9.07
CA ILE A 160 -10.65 -2.78 -8.21
C ILE A 160 -11.99 -2.65 -8.93
N ASP A 161 -12.44 -3.76 -9.49
CA ASP A 161 -13.73 -3.86 -10.15
C ASP A 161 -14.34 -5.24 -9.83
N PRO A 162 -15.53 -5.30 -9.20
CA PRO A 162 -16.25 -6.54 -8.94
C PRO A 162 -16.42 -7.43 -10.18
N ALA A 163 -16.53 -6.85 -11.38
CA ALA A 163 -16.64 -7.61 -12.63
C ALA A 163 -15.34 -8.37 -12.99
N THR A 164 -14.20 -7.89 -12.51
CA THR A 164 -12.87 -8.45 -12.83
C THR A 164 -12.36 -9.41 -11.77
N PHE A 165 -13.00 -9.43 -10.60
CA PHE A 165 -12.58 -10.26 -9.47
C PHE A 165 -13.76 -11.11 -8.97
N PRO A 166 -14.17 -12.19 -9.65
CA PRO A 166 -15.32 -13.00 -9.24
C PRO A 166 -15.05 -13.92 -8.03
N GLU A 167 -13.81 -14.03 -7.53
CA GLU A 167 -13.47 -15.04 -6.51
C GLU A 167 -14.10 -14.77 -5.12
N ALA A 168 -14.47 -13.52 -4.80
CA ALA A 168 -15.27 -13.23 -3.59
C ALA A 168 -16.80 -13.36 -3.79
N SER A 169 -17.28 -13.79 -4.97
CA SER A 169 -18.72 -14.07 -5.20
C SER A 169 -19.16 -15.47 -4.74
N ALA A 170 -18.26 -16.23 -4.10
CA ALA A 170 -18.55 -17.57 -3.57
C ALA A 170 -19.18 -17.54 -2.16
N GLY A 171 -20.10 -16.60 -1.89
CA GLY A 171 -21.01 -16.66 -0.74
C GLY A 171 -20.91 -15.53 0.30
N ALA A 172 -19.97 -14.59 0.19
CA ALA A 172 -19.96 -13.36 1.00
C ALA A 172 -20.58 -12.21 0.19
N ALA A 173 -21.41 -11.37 0.84
CA ALA A 173 -21.86 -10.13 0.23
C ALA A 173 -20.63 -9.26 -0.05
N TRP A 174 -20.32 -9.04 -1.33
CA TRP A 174 -19.26 -8.12 -1.72
C TRP A 174 -19.47 -6.78 -1.04
N PRO A 175 -18.45 -6.22 -0.38
CA PRO A 175 -18.59 -4.96 0.36
C PRO A 175 -18.82 -3.77 -0.55
N PHE A 176 -18.52 -3.91 -1.85
CA PHE A 176 -18.80 -2.93 -2.88
C PHE A 176 -19.87 -3.48 -3.83
N ALA A 177 -21.14 -3.20 -3.52
CA ALA A 177 -22.21 -3.32 -4.51
C ALA A 177 -22.10 -2.13 -5.49
N GLY A 178 -22.21 -2.38 -6.80
CA GLY A 178 -22.48 -1.30 -7.77
C GLY A 178 -21.52 -1.11 -8.94
N GLY A 179 -20.42 -1.87 -9.09
CA GLY A 179 -19.52 -1.80 -10.25
C GLY A 179 -18.14 -1.21 -9.94
N PHE A 180 -17.52 -0.55 -10.92
CA PHE A 180 -16.12 -0.05 -10.83
C PHE A 180 -15.86 0.77 -9.56
N VAL A 181 -14.84 0.37 -8.80
CA VAL A 181 -14.46 1.00 -7.53
C VAL A 181 -13.32 1.99 -7.74
N MET A 182 -12.18 1.51 -8.23
CA MET A 182 -11.03 2.37 -8.52
C MET A 182 -10.11 1.81 -9.60
N GLY A 183 -9.33 2.70 -10.20
CA GLY A 183 -8.20 2.39 -11.07
C GLY A 183 -7.03 3.30 -10.71
N SER A 184 -5.84 2.72 -10.55
CA SER A 184 -4.59 3.45 -10.32
C SER A 184 -3.59 3.10 -11.40
N THR A 185 -3.20 4.08 -12.22
CA THR A 185 -2.15 3.90 -13.23
C THR A 185 -0.81 4.24 -12.61
N VAL A 186 0.14 3.33 -12.74
CA VAL A 186 1.52 3.49 -12.25
C VAL A 186 2.51 3.32 -13.38
N GLU A 187 3.60 4.07 -13.28
CA GLU A 187 4.70 3.99 -14.24
C GLU A 187 5.65 2.83 -13.91
N GLY A 188 6.36 2.35 -14.93
CA GLY A 188 7.37 1.31 -14.77
C GLY A 188 8.60 1.76 -13.98
N GLU A 189 9.39 0.78 -13.52
CA GLU A 189 10.65 0.98 -12.82
C GLU A 189 11.56 2.00 -13.51
N GLY A 190 12.03 2.99 -12.75
CA GLY A 190 13.01 3.98 -13.22
C GLY A 190 12.42 5.20 -13.93
N LYS A 191 11.10 5.24 -14.10
CA LYS A 191 10.38 6.43 -14.56
C LYS A 191 9.97 7.32 -13.37
N ALA A 192 9.59 8.56 -13.65
CA ALA A 192 9.05 9.48 -12.65
C ALA A 192 7.70 8.99 -12.13
N SER A 193 7.51 9.05 -10.81
CA SER A 193 6.26 8.66 -10.14
C SER A 193 5.21 9.75 -10.30
N ARG A 194 4.17 9.43 -11.07
CA ARG A 194 2.98 10.28 -11.25
C ARG A 194 1.73 9.40 -11.30
N PRO A 195 1.39 8.69 -10.21
CA PRO A 195 0.24 7.80 -10.25
C PRO A 195 -1.05 8.60 -10.47
N THR A 196 -1.91 8.12 -11.36
CA THR A 196 -3.23 8.72 -11.62
C THR A 196 -4.32 7.84 -11.04
N VAL A 197 -5.26 8.43 -10.31
CA VAL A 197 -6.33 7.70 -9.63
C VAL A 197 -7.68 8.04 -10.23
N GLN A 198 -8.45 7.01 -10.56
CA GLN A 198 -9.85 7.08 -10.94
C GLN A 198 -10.67 6.38 -9.88
N VAL A 199 -11.79 6.98 -9.45
CA VAL A 199 -12.68 6.41 -8.43
C VAL A 199 -14.11 6.44 -8.95
N GLY A 200 -14.85 5.35 -8.77
CA GLY A 200 -16.27 5.28 -9.09
C GLY A 200 -17.07 6.19 -8.16
N VAL A 201 -17.86 7.11 -8.72
CA VAL A 201 -18.58 8.16 -7.97
C VAL A 201 -19.51 7.58 -6.89
N GLN A 202 -20.10 6.41 -7.15
CA GLN A 202 -20.96 5.69 -6.21
C GLN A 202 -20.23 5.22 -4.92
N HIS A 203 -18.89 5.19 -4.93
CA HIS A 203 -18.06 4.81 -3.78
C HIS A 203 -17.45 6.02 -3.07
N VAL A 204 -17.90 7.24 -3.41
CA VAL A 204 -17.40 8.50 -2.85
C VAL A 204 -18.56 9.24 -2.16
N ALA A 205 -18.58 9.23 -0.83
CA ALA A 205 -19.52 10.03 -0.04
C ALA A 205 -18.84 11.27 0.56
N CYS A 206 -17.54 11.19 0.83
CA CYS A 206 -16.75 12.29 1.38
C CYS A 206 -15.32 12.30 0.83
N MET A 207 -14.57 13.38 1.12
CA MET A 207 -13.15 13.49 0.73
C MET A 207 -12.28 12.37 1.34
N GLY A 208 -12.62 11.92 2.55
CA GLY A 208 -11.93 10.81 3.21
C GLY A 208 -12.00 9.50 2.41
N ASP A 209 -13.10 9.24 1.72
CA ASP A 209 -13.25 8.03 0.90
C ASP A 209 -12.28 8.05 -0.28
N VAL A 210 -12.12 9.22 -0.94
CA VAL A 210 -11.16 9.39 -2.03
C VAL A 210 -9.72 9.33 -1.52
N ALA A 211 -9.44 9.95 -0.37
CA ALA A 211 -8.09 10.00 0.21
C ALA A 211 -7.51 8.60 0.46
N VAL A 212 -8.34 7.63 0.81
CA VAL A 212 -7.94 6.24 1.03
C VAL A 212 -7.51 5.55 -0.26
N PHE A 213 -8.22 5.79 -1.37
CA PHE A 213 -7.82 5.30 -2.67
C PHE A 213 -6.55 6.00 -3.18
N ILE A 214 -6.36 7.28 -2.84
CA ILE A 214 -5.10 8.00 -3.11
C ILE A 214 -3.94 7.37 -2.32
N ALA A 215 -4.13 7.09 -1.03
CA ALA A 215 -3.12 6.42 -0.20
C ALA A 215 -2.77 5.02 -0.74
N LEU A 216 -3.78 4.25 -1.15
CA LEU A 216 -3.58 2.96 -1.80
C LEU A 216 -2.79 3.10 -3.12
N SER A 217 -3.15 4.07 -3.95
CA SER A 217 -2.42 4.35 -5.20
C SER A 217 -0.95 4.70 -4.95
N ALA A 218 -0.67 5.50 -3.92
CA ALA A 218 0.71 5.81 -3.54
C ALA A 218 1.47 4.55 -3.08
N ALA A 219 0.82 3.65 -2.34
CA ALA A 219 1.42 2.37 -1.96
C ALA A 219 1.70 1.46 -3.17
N VAL A 220 0.77 1.37 -4.13
CA VAL A 220 0.96 0.61 -5.38
C VAL A 220 2.14 1.14 -6.18
N ASP A 221 2.26 2.47 -6.30
CA ASP A 221 3.38 3.13 -6.98
C ASP A 221 4.72 2.88 -6.26
N LEU A 222 4.77 3.05 -4.94
CA LEU A 222 5.98 2.81 -4.15
C LEU A 222 6.42 1.35 -4.19
N CYS A 223 5.52 0.39 -4.42
CA CYS A 223 5.89 -1.00 -4.65
C CYS A 223 6.72 -1.21 -5.92
N MET A 224 6.57 -0.37 -6.96
CA MET A 224 7.45 -0.39 -8.14
C MET A 224 8.91 -0.15 -7.75
N ASP A 225 9.14 0.70 -6.75
CA ASP A 225 10.46 0.91 -6.17
C ASP A 225 10.81 -0.15 -5.13
N ALA A 226 9.86 -0.57 -4.29
CA ALA A 226 10.10 -1.49 -3.19
C ALA A 226 10.36 -2.94 -3.64
N CYS A 227 9.89 -3.34 -4.83
CA CYS A 227 10.13 -4.65 -5.43
C CYS A 227 11.25 -4.66 -6.49
N LYS A 228 11.93 -3.53 -6.74
CA LYS A 228 13.16 -3.52 -7.55
C LYS A 228 14.15 -4.57 -7.04
N LEU A 229 14.95 -5.13 -7.94
CA LEU A 229 16.09 -5.96 -7.53
C LEU A 229 16.91 -5.23 -6.47
N PHE A 230 17.32 -5.95 -5.43
CA PHE A 230 18.09 -5.35 -4.33
C PHE A 230 19.52 -4.96 -4.78
N SER A 231 19.96 -5.43 -5.94
CA SER A 231 21.15 -4.93 -6.63
C SER A 231 20.99 -3.54 -7.23
N HIS A 232 19.75 -3.04 -7.40
CA HIS A 232 19.47 -1.75 -8.00
C HIS A 232 19.21 -0.68 -6.92
N LYS A 233 19.73 0.52 -7.16
CA LYS A 233 19.48 1.68 -6.30
C LYS A 233 18.04 2.18 -6.46
N LEU A 234 17.47 2.69 -5.36
CA LEU A 234 16.22 3.42 -5.37
C LEU A 234 16.39 4.77 -6.09
N ARG A 235 15.27 5.37 -6.54
CA ARG A 235 15.32 6.75 -7.06
C ARG A 235 15.76 7.71 -5.95
N LYS A 236 16.41 8.82 -6.32
CA LYS A 236 17.04 9.75 -5.37
C LYS A 236 16.08 10.24 -4.28
N GLU A 237 14.83 10.50 -4.63
CA GLU A 237 13.75 10.92 -3.72
C GLU A 237 13.44 9.91 -2.58
N LEU A 238 13.80 8.64 -2.75
CA LEU A 238 13.59 7.56 -1.78
C LEU A 238 14.88 7.12 -1.09
N CYS A 239 16.03 7.55 -1.63
CA CYS A 239 17.32 7.43 -0.99
C CYS A 239 17.43 8.50 0.09
N GLN A 240 18.01 8.16 1.23
CA GLN A 240 18.48 9.20 2.15
C GLN A 240 19.69 9.88 1.50
N ASP A 241 19.81 11.20 1.67
CA ASP A 241 21.13 11.84 1.65
C ASP A 241 21.97 11.12 2.70
N GLN A 242 22.88 10.26 2.22
CA GLN A 242 24.01 9.80 3.00
C GLN A 242 25.12 10.84 2.79
N ASP A 243 24.90 12.06 3.29
CA ASP A 243 26.01 12.96 3.54
C ASP A 243 26.24 12.97 5.06
N ASP A 244 27.51 12.69 5.38
CA ASP A 244 28.23 12.60 6.65
C ASP A 244 28.18 11.26 7.45
#